data_AF-A0A5F1ZU00-F1
#
_entry.id   AF-A0A5F1ZU00-F1
#
_cell.length_a   1.000
_cell.length_b   1.000
_cell.length_c   1.000
_cell.angle_alpha   90.00
_cell.angle_beta   90.00
_cell.angle_gamma   90.00
#
_symmetry.space_group_name_H-M   'P 1'
#
loop_
_entity.id
_entity.type
_entity.pdbx_description
1 polymer ?
#
loop_
_entity_poly.entity_id
_entity_poly.type
_entity_poly.pdbx_seq_one_letter_code
_entity_poly.pdbx_strand_id
1 'polypeptide(L)'
;MSSFEEHKLKQAKIEVVRAQVERFRKFYADYFHLEETISMVEYFFETIYNLDGKDAWMHLAMDTYQRVKGMMKETSRANLETLIELNNLTDQLDGEMARLLILRGWDGHKLSREEYDQLYLAYGHQEEREKQLEIVLHNLRTFYELAHKPIAAYLIRPARFMASILGVSLLFESVEKAYNAVLPVSPEIFVSFIEQVEQREWEYLRASFPEETSTTESEW
;
A
#
# COMPACT_ATOMS: atom_id res chain seq x y z
N MET A 1 -5.56 27.33 -0.71
CA MET A 1 -4.23 27.27 -0.08
C MET A 1 -3.27 28.05 -0.96
N SER A 2 -2.22 28.64 -0.40
CA SER A 2 -1.19 29.28 -1.23
C SER A 2 -0.36 28.21 -1.95
N SER A 3 0.21 28.53 -3.13
CA SER A 3 1.09 27.62 -3.86
C SER A 3 2.28 27.12 -3.01
N PHE A 4 2.71 27.92 -2.04
CA PHE A 4 3.74 27.56 -1.07
C PHE A 4 3.27 26.48 -0.09
N GLU A 5 2.05 26.61 0.46
CA GLU A 5 1.47 25.61 1.37
C GLU A 5 1.21 24.28 0.67
N GLU A 6 0.75 24.31 -0.58
CA GLU A 6 0.55 23.10 -1.39
C GLU A 6 1.88 22.39 -1.68
N HIS A 7 2.92 23.16 -2.02
CA HIS A 7 4.26 22.61 -2.21
C HIS A 7 4.81 21.99 -0.92
N LYS A 8 4.68 22.69 0.21
CA LYS A 8 5.15 22.21 1.51
C LYS A 8 4.42 20.93 1.93
N LEU A 9 3.11 20.86 1.74
CA LEU A 9 2.32 19.66 2.02
C LEU A 9 2.75 18.48 1.15
N LYS A 10 2.99 18.72 -0.16
CA LYS A 10 3.50 17.68 -1.05
C LYS A 10 4.85 17.13 -0.56
N GLN A 11 5.78 18.00 -0.18
CA GLN A 11 7.08 17.58 0.35
C GLN A 11 6.96 16.82 1.67
N ALA A 12 6.09 17.25 2.59
CA ALA A 12 5.85 16.56 3.85
C ALA A 12 5.27 15.15 3.62
N LYS A 13 4.35 15.01 2.67
CA LYS A 13 3.79 13.70 2.29
C LYS A 13 4.86 12.79 1.69
N ILE A 14 5.73 13.32 0.83
CA ILE A 14 6.89 12.59 0.30
C ILE A 14 7.76 12.07 1.43
N GLU A 15 8.04 12.91 2.42
CA GLU A 15 8.88 12.55 3.56
C GLU A 15 8.24 11.47 4.46
N VAL A 16 6.94 11.56 4.75
CA VAL A 16 6.18 10.54 5.51
C VAL A 16 6.24 9.19 4.82
N VAL A 17 5.98 9.15 3.52
CA VAL A 17 5.99 7.91 2.73
C VAL A 17 7.40 7.34 2.63
N ARG A 18 8.41 8.19 2.42
CA ARG A 18 9.82 7.78 2.39
C ARG A 18 10.25 7.14 3.72
N ALA A 19 9.87 7.71 4.86
CA ALA A 19 10.16 7.15 6.18
C ALA A 19 9.46 5.80 6.41
N GLN A 20 8.20 5.66 5.98
CA GLN A 20 7.46 4.40 6.01
C GLN A 20 8.12 3.31 5.15
N VAL A 21 8.53 3.66 3.93
CA VAL A 21 9.25 2.76 3.02
C VAL A 21 10.60 2.32 3.62
N GLU A 22 11.35 3.24 4.25
CA GLU A 22 12.61 2.92 4.91
C GLU A 22 12.40 1.95 6.09
N ARG A 23 11.31 2.10 6.86
CA ARG A 23 10.91 1.11 7.89
C ARG A 23 10.68 -0.26 7.28
N PHE A 24 9.88 -0.36 6.20
CA PHE A 24 9.58 -1.63 5.55
C PHE A 24 10.83 -2.30 4.99
N ARG A 25 11.71 -1.53 4.32
CA ARG A 25 13.00 -2.05 3.81
C ARG A 25 13.87 -2.64 4.91
N LYS A 26 13.85 -2.04 6.10
CA LYS A 26 14.59 -2.56 7.25
C LYS A 26 13.92 -3.78 7.88
N PHE A 27 12.60 -3.75 8.06
CA PHE A 27 11.86 -4.84 8.71
C PHE A 27 11.81 -6.10 7.84
N TYR A 28 11.59 -5.96 6.55
CA TYR A 28 11.44 -7.11 5.65
C TYR A 28 12.70 -7.41 4.83
N ALA A 29 13.85 -6.91 5.28
CA ALA A 29 15.13 -7.06 4.60
C ALA A 29 15.46 -8.53 4.26
N ASP A 30 15.16 -9.46 5.17
CA ASP A 30 15.44 -10.88 4.97
C ASP A 30 14.70 -11.45 3.76
N TYR A 31 13.48 -10.97 3.50
CA TYR A 31 12.72 -11.33 2.32
C TYR A 31 13.23 -10.60 1.09
N PHE A 32 13.49 -9.30 1.21
CA PHE A 32 13.82 -8.44 0.07
C PHE A 32 15.13 -8.78 -0.64
N HIS A 33 15.96 -9.63 -0.05
CA HIS A 33 17.20 -10.13 -0.66
C HIS A 33 17.09 -11.57 -1.20
N LEU A 34 15.93 -12.23 -1.06
CA LEU A 34 15.70 -13.55 -1.67
C LEU A 34 15.55 -13.38 -3.18
N GLU A 35 16.28 -14.20 -3.95
CA GLU A 35 16.32 -14.14 -5.42
C GLU A 35 14.91 -14.20 -6.03
N GLU A 36 14.04 -15.04 -5.47
CA GLU A 36 12.65 -15.24 -5.90
C GLU A 36 11.75 -14.03 -5.67
N THR A 37 12.14 -13.08 -4.82
CA THR A 37 11.31 -11.93 -4.42
C THR A 37 11.79 -10.60 -4.98
N ILE A 38 13.01 -10.52 -5.51
CA ILE A 38 13.64 -9.26 -5.96
C ILE A 38 12.70 -8.51 -6.91
N SER A 39 12.17 -9.19 -7.92
CA SER A 39 11.27 -8.56 -8.91
C SER A 39 9.97 -8.04 -8.29
N MET A 40 9.39 -8.76 -7.33
CA MET A 40 8.19 -8.33 -6.60
C MET A 40 8.47 -7.07 -5.77
N VAL A 41 9.63 -7.03 -5.12
CA VAL A 41 10.05 -5.93 -4.24
C VAL A 41 10.36 -4.67 -5.05
N GLU A 42 11.10 -4.81 -6.16
CA GLU A 42 11.36 -3.71 -7.10
C GLU A 42 10.05 -3.15 -7.65
N TYR A 43 9.15 -4.01 -8.12
CA TYR A 43 7.85 -3.58 -8.62
C TYR A 43 7.05 -2.81 -7.56
N PHE A 44 6.99 -3.33 -6.33
CA PHE A 44 6.26 -2.68 -5.24
C PHE A 44 6.80 -1.28 -4.93
N PHE A 45 8.11 -1.13 -4.72
CA PHE A 45 8.68 0.16 -4.33
C PHE A 45 8.81 1.15 -5.49
N GLU A 46 9.11 0.70 -6.70
CA GLU A 46 9.36 1.59 -7.84
C GLU A 46 8.11 1.93 -8.63
N THR A 47 7.08 1.06 -8.59
CA THR A 47 5.86 1.23 -9.40
C THR A 47 4.62 1.53 -8.56
N ILE A 48 4.43 0.87 -7.41
CA ILE A 48 3.22 1.05 -6.58
C ILE A 48 3.40 2.18 -5.57
N TYR A 49 4.55 2.23 -4.89
CA TYR A 49 4.82 3.21 -3.83
C TYR A 49 5.49 4.51 -4.33
N ASN A 50 5.86 4.59 -5.61
CA ASN A 50 6.42 5.82 -6.14
C ASN A 50 5.35 6.91 -6.22
N LEU A 51 5.59 8.02 -5.50
CA LEU A 51 4.64 9.13 -5.40
C LEU A 51 4.53 9.93 -6.70
N ASP A 52 5.59 9.95 -7.50
CA ASP A 52 5.57 10.65 -8.78
C ASP A 52 4.77 9.84 -9.81
N GLY A 53 3.63 10.39 -10.23
CA GLY A 53 2.73 9.77 -11.20
C GLY A 53 1.59 8.94 -10.58
N LYS A 54 1.57 8.74 -9.26
CA LYS A 54 0.49 8.03 -8.54
C LYS A 54 -0.88 8.63 -8.85
N ASP A 55 -1.01 9.95 -8.83
CA ASP A 55 -2.30 10.64 -9.06
C ASP A 55 -2.82 10.43 -10.48
N ALA A 56 -1.96 10.62 -11.49
CA ALA A 56 -2.34 10.41 -12.90
C ALA A 56 -2.68 8.95 -13.18
N TRP A 57 -1.92 8.03 -12.60
CA TRP A 57 -2.17 6.59 -12.69
C TRP A 57 -3.50 6.21 -12.03
N MET A 58 -3.80 6.77 -10.85
CA MET A 58 -5.04 6.53 -10.11
C MET A 58 -6.26 7.06 -10.86
N HIS A 59 -6.17 8.26 -11.45
CA HIS A 59 -7.25 8.79 -12.29
C HIS A 59 -7.53 7.88 -13.48
N LEU A 60 -6.49 7.42 -14.17
CA LEU A 60 -6.64 6.49 -15.28
C LEU A 60 -7.27 5.16 -14.82
N ALA A 61 -6.83 4.61 -13.68
CA ALA A 61 -7.38 3.39 -13.11
C ALA A 61 -8.87 3.53 -12.75
N MET A 62 -9.24 4.63 -12.10
CA MET A 62 -10.62 4.89 -11.68
C MET A 62 -11.54 5.13 -12.88
N ASP A 63 -11.10 5.90 -13.88
CA ASP A 63 -11.85 6.10 -15.12
C ASP A 63 -12.10 4.78 -15.86
N THR A 64 -11.07 3.93 -15.91
CA THR A 64 -11.17 2.59 -16.49
C THR A 64 -12.17 1.74 -15.73
N TYR A 65 -12.06 1.72 -14.39
CA TYR A 65 -12.98 0.99 -13.52
C TYR A 65 -14.44 1.41 -13.77
N GLN A 66 -14.74 2.72 -13.80
CA GLN A 66 -16.10 3.21 -14.03
C GLN A 66 -16.68 2.74 -15.38
N ARG A 67 -15.86 2.64 -16.42
CA ARG A 67 -16.28 2.18 -17.75
C ARG A 67 -16.56 0.68 -17.79
N VAL A 68 -15.83 -0.13 -17.03
CA VAL A 68 -15.88 -1.60 -17.15
C VAL A 68 -16.60 -2.31 -16.01
N LYS A 69 -16.85 -1.66 -14.86
CA LYS A 69 -17.41 -2.29 -13.65
C LYS A 69 -18.70 -3.07 -13.86
N GLY A 70 -19.55 -2.64 -14.81
CA GLY A 70 -20.82 -3.31 -15.13
C GLY A 70 -20.65 -4.63 -15.89
N MET A 71 -19.48 -4.88 -16.48
CA MET A 71 -19.14 -6.10 -17.23
C MET A 71 -18.32 -7.10 -16.41
N MET A 72 -17.90 -6.71 -15.20
CA MET A 72 -17.05 -7.53 -14.35
C MET A 72 -17.89 -8.51 -13.52
N LYS A 73 -17.31 -9.67 -13.22
CA LYS A 73 -17.86 -10.55 -12.19
C LYS A 73 -17.86 -9.84 -10.85
N GLU A 74 -18.86 -10.11 -10.02
CA GLU A 74 -19.01 -9.50 -8.70
C GLU A 74 -17.75 -9.63 -7.84
N THR A 75 -17.13 -10.80 -7.84
CA THR A 75 -15.87 -11.04 -7.10
C THR A 75 -14.71 -10.18 -7.61
N SER A 76 -14.55 -10.05 -8.93
CA SER A 76 -13.51 -9.19 -9.52
C SER A 76 -13.78 -7.70 -9.24
N ARG A 77 -15.05 -7.29 -9.22
CA ARG A 77 -15.46 -5.94 -8.87
C ARG A 77 -15.14 -5.64 -7.41
N ALA A 78 -15.54 -6.52 -6.48
CA ALA A 78 -15.28 -6.38 -5.06
C ALA A 78 -13.78 -6.24 -4.77
N ASN A 79 -12.94 -7.09 -5.38
CA ASN A 79 -11.49 -7.00 -5.21
C ASN A 79 -10.91 -5.65 -5.66
N LEU A 80 -11.40 -5.09 -6.79
CA LEU A 80 -10.99 -3.76 -7.23
C LEU A 80 -11.48 -2.65 -6.29
N GLU A 81 -12.71 -2.76 -5.78
CA GLU A 81 -13.26 -1.81 -4.82
C GLU A 81 -12.43 -1.80 -3.52
N THR A 82 -12.01 -2.96 -3.03
CA THR A 82 -11.11 -3.09 -1.89
C THR A 82 -9.73 -2.48 -2.15
N LEU A 83 -9.19 -2.56 -3.37
CA LEU A 83 -7.95 -1.85 -3.74
C LEU A 83 -8.13 -0.32 -3.79
N ILE A 84 -9.27 0.16 -4.30
CA ILE A 84 -9.61 1.59 -4.29
C ILE A 84 -9.74 2.09 -2.85
N GLU A 85 -10.39 1.33 -1.99
CA GLU A 85 -10.51 1.62 -0.56
C GLU A 85 -9.13 1.70 0.11
N LEU A 86 -8.25 0.72 -0.14
CA LEU A 86 -6.88 0.73 0.37
C LEU A 86 -6.14 2.02 -0.03
N ASN A 87 -6.23 2.39 -1.30
CA ASN A 87 -5.54 3.57 -1.80
C ASN A 87 -6.07 4.85 -1.14
N ASN A 88 -7.38 5.01 -1.06
CA ASN A 88 -7.99 6.20 -0.44
C ASN A 88 -7.63 6.30 1.04
N LEU A 89 -7.68 5.18 1.77
CA LEU A 89 -7.31 5.11 3.17
C LEU A 89 -5.83 5.46 3.37
N THR A 90 -4.94 4.90 2.55
CA THR A 90 -3.51 5.20 2.59
C THR A 90 -3.24 6.68 2.29
N ASP A 91 -3.89 7.23 1.27
CA ASP A 91 -3.72 8.63 0.87
C ASP A 91 -4.19 9.61 1.96
N GLN A 92 -5.31 9.28 2.60
CA GLN A 92 -5.84 10.02 3.74
C GLN A 92 -4.85 9.99 4.91
N LEU A 93 -4.42 8.79 5.36
CA LEU A 93 -3.52 8.65 6.49
C LEU A 93 -2.17 9.36 6.26
N ASP A 94 -1.58 9.20 5.07
CA ASP A 94 -0.32 9.88 4.70
C ASP A 94 -0.49 11.39 4.64
N GLY A 95 -1.61 11.86 4.08
CA GLY A 95 -1.95 13.27 3.96
C GLY A 95 -2.15 13.95 5.32
N GLU A 96 -2.88 13.32 6.23
CA GLU A 96 -3.09 13.84 7.58
C GLU A 96 -1.81 13.80 8.42
N MET A 97 -1.02 12.72 8.34
CA MET A 97 0.31 12.67 8.98
C MET A 97 1.23 13.80 8.46
N ALA A 98 1.20 14.09 7.16
CA ALA A 98 1.97 15.18 6.59
C ALA A 98 1.51 16.56 7.11
N ARG A 99 0.21 16.76 7.33
CA ARG A 99 -0.31 17.99 7.96
C ARG A 99 0.14 18.11 9.41
N LEU A 100 0.08 17.01 10.18
CA LEU A 100 0.58 16.98 11.55
C LEU A 100 2.09 17.28 11.60
N LEU A 101 2.87 16.73 10.67
CA LEU A 101 4.29 16.99 10.56
C LEU A 101 4.59 18.48 10.34
N ILE A 102 3.86 19.13 9.44
CA ILE A 102 3.98 20.58 9.20
C ILE A 102 3.58 21.38 10.44
N LEU A 103 2.48 21.00 11.11
CA LEU A 103 2.01 21.65 12.32
C LEU A 103 3.05 21.60 13.45
N ARG A 104 3.84 20.52 13.51
CA ARG A 104 4.96 20.34 14.44
C ARG A 104 6.23 21.11 14.05
N GLY A 105 6.16 21.96 13.03
CA GLY A 105 7.27 22.85 12.66
C GLY A 105 8.30 22.23 11.72
N TRP A 106 7.95 21.17 10.99
CA TRP A 106 8.86 20.58 10.01
C TRP A 106 9.36 21.60 8.98
N ASP A 107 10.67 21.60 8.77
CA ASP A 107 11.42 22.57 7.98
C ASP A 107 12.03 21.97 6.71
N GLY A 108 11.77 20.68 6.43
CA GLY A 108 12.27 19.98 5.24
C GLY A 108 13.35 18.94 5.51
N HIS A 109 13.75 18.70 6.77
CA HIS A 109 14.74 17.67 7.08
C HIS A 109 14.21 16.24 6.85
N LYS A 110 15.14 15.30 6.63
CA LYS A 110 14.84 13.87 6.59
C LYS A 110 14.53 13.37 8.00
N LEU A 111 13.35 12.81 8.22
CA LEU A 111 12.95 12.18 9.47
C LEU A 111 13.82 10.96 9.77
N SER A 112 14.33 10.90 11.00
CA SER A 112 14.82 9.69 11.62
C SER A 112 13.67 8.69 11.86
N ARG A 113 14.04 7.45 12.20
CA ARG A 113 13.04 6.42 12.52
C ARG A 113 12.24 6.80 13.76
N GLU A 114 12.91 7.35 14.75
CA GLU A 114 12.33 7.76 16.02
C GLU A 114 11.35 8.93 15.83
N GLU A 115 11.68 9.92 15.00
CA GLU A 115 10.78 11.02 14.68
C GLU A 115 9.55 10.54 13.90
N TYR A 116 9.72 9.61 12.97
CA TYR A 116 8.60 8.99 12.26
C TYR A 116 7.68 8.23 13.22
N ASP A 117 8.24 7.40 14.10
CA ASP A 117 7.45 6.64 15.08
C ASP A 117 6.72 7.59 16.04
N GLN A 118 7.35 8.68 16.50
CA GLN A 118 6.68 9.72 17.31
C GLN A 118 5.56 10.44 16.57
N LEU A 119 5.70 10.68 15.26
CA LEU A 119 4.65 11.26 14.43
C LEU A 119 3.50 10.26 14.25
N TYR A 120 3.82 8.99 14.01
CA TYR A 120 2.87 7.91 13.85
C TYR A 120 1.99 7.73 15.09
N LEU A 121 2.63 7.68 16.27
CA LEU A 121 1.99 7.60 17.58
C LEU A 121 1.07 8.80 17.83
N ALA A 122 1.59 10.01 17.59
CA ALA A 122 0.84 11.23 17.84
C ALA A 122 -0.35 11.44 16.92
N TYR A 123 -0.29 10.90 15.71
CA TYR A 123 -1.42 10.94 14.79
C TYR A 123 -2.56 10.04 15.25
N GLY A 124 -2.28 8.87 15.84
CA GLY A 124 -3.33 7.96 16.28
C GLY A 124 -3.93 7.17 15.11
N HIS A 125 -5.27 7.10 15.08
CA HIS A 125 -6.08 6.40 14.08
C HIS A 125 -5.83 4.89 14.06
N GLN A 126 -5.87 4.27 15.25
CA GLN A 126 -5.66 2.83 15.41
C GLN A 126 -6.63 2.03 14.53
N GLU A 127 -7.94 2.27 14.64
CA GLU A 127 -8.97 1.53 13.88
C GLU A 127 -8.74 1.60 12.37
N GLU A 128 -8.43 2.79 11.83
CA GLU A 128 -8.15 2.96 10.41
C GLU A 128 -6.88 2.23 9.97
N ARG A 129 -5.86 2.16 10.83
CA ARG A 129 -4.61 1.47 10.54
C ARG A 129 -4.74 -0.05 10.62
N GLU A 130 -5.50 -0.55 11.58
CA GLU A 130 -5.87 -1.96 11.68
C GLU A 130 -6.63 -2.39 10.43
N LYS A 131 -7.65 -1.60 10.04
CA LYS A 131 -8.38 -1.81 8.80
C LYS A 131 -7.47 -1.75 7.57
N GLN A 132 -6.52 -0.81 7.52
CA GLN A 132 -5.54 -0.73 6.43
C GLN A 132 -4.72 -2.01 6.33
N LEU A 133 -4.22 -2.54 7.46
CA LEU A 133 -3.44 -3.77 7.50
C LEU A 133 -4.26 -4.99 7.03
N GLU A 134 -5.50 -5.13 7.51
CA GLU A 134 -6.40 -6.20 7.06
C GLU A 134 -6.61 -6.18 5.55
N ILE A 135 -6.87 -5.00 4.99
CA ILE A 135 -7.05 -4.81 3.55
C ILE A 135 -5.75 -5.13 2.79
N VAL A 136 -4.58 -4.73 3.29
CA VAL A 136 -3.28 -5.06 2.68
C VAL A 136 -3.08 -6.58 2.63
N LEU A 137 -3.25 -7.27 3.76
CA LEU A 137 -3.08 -8.72 3.85
C LEU A 137 -4.05 -9.47 2.92
N HIS A 138 -5.31 -9.04 2.88
CA HIS A 138 -6.31 -9.59 1.97
C HIS A 138 -5.90 -9.42 0.49
N ASN A 139 -5.45 -8.23 0.10
CA ASN A 139 -5.04 -7.95 -1.27
C ASN A 139 -3.78 -8.71 -1.68
N LEU A 140 -2.80 -8.83 -0.79
CA LEU A 140 -1.58 -9.60 -1.06
C LEU A 140 -1.91 -11.07 -1.33
N ARG A 141 -2.74 -11.70 -0.47
CA ARG A 141 -3.19 -13.10 -0.65
C ARG A 141 -3.96 -13.27 -1.96
N THR A 142 -4.91 -12.37 -2.22
CA THR A 142 -5.72 -12.39 -3.44
C THR A 142 -4.86 -12.24 -4.70
N PHE A 143 -3.89 -11.33 -4.70
CA PHE A 143 -3.02 -11.10 -5.84
C PHE A 143 -2.14 -12.32 -6.12
N TYR A 144 -1.53 -12.90 -5.08
CA TYR A 144 -0.71 -14.09 -5.22
C TYR A 144 -1.50 -15.28 -5.79
N GLU A 145 -2.69 -15.53 -5.27
CA GLU A 145 -3.58 -16.59 -5.78
C GLU A 145 -3.98 -16.35 -7.24
N LEU A 146 -4.27 -15.11 -7.63
CA LEU A 146 -4.62 -14.78 -9.01
C LEU A 146 -3.43 -14.95 -9.96
N ALA A 147 -2.22 -14.54 -9.54
CA ALA A 147 -1.01 -14.69 -10.33
C ALA A 147 -0.68 -16.17 -10.63
N HIS A 148 -0.95 -17.05 -9.66
CA HIS A 148 -0.65 -18.48 -9.77
C HIS A 148 -1.81 -19.33 -10.32
N LYS A 149 -2.94 -18.72 -10.73
CA LYS A 149 -4.02 -19.47 -11.39
C LYS A 149 -3.62 -19.86 -12.82
N PRO A 150 -3.78 -21.14 -13.23
CA PRO A 150 -3.40 -21.63 -14.56
C PRO A 150 -4.03 -20.87 -15.73
N ILE A 151 -5.19 -20.25 -15.50
CA ILE A 151 -5.97 -19.52 -16.52
C ILE A 151 -5.38 -18.13 -16.80
N ALA A 152 -4.64 -17.53 -15.85
CA ALA A 152 -4.18 -16.15 -15.94
C ALA A 152 -3.27 -15.92 -17.16
N ALA A 153 -2.32 -16.82 -17.43
CA ALA A 153 -1.39 -16.72 -18.57
C ALA A 153 -2.11 -16.70 -19.94
N TYR A 154 -3.22 -17.42 -20.08
CA TYR A 154 -3.99 -17.49 -21.34
C TYR A 154 -4.84 -16.23 -21.60
N LEU A 155 -5.13 -15.44 -20.57
CA LEU A 155 -5.97 -14.25 -20.66
C LEU A 155 -5.17 -12.97 -20.91
N ILE A 156 -3.85 -12.98 -20.69
CA ILE A 156 -2.99 -11.79 -20.85
C ILE A 156 -3.02 -11.22 -22.27
N ARG A 157 -2.90 -12.07 -23.31
CA ARG A 157 -2.86 -11.59 -24.70
C ARG A 157 -4.20 -10.96 -25.15
N PRO A 158 -5.37 -11.59 -24.93
CA PRO A 158 -6.66 -10.95 -25.19
C PRO A 158 -6.88 -9.67 -24.38
N ALA A 159 -6.50 -9.65 -23.10
CA ALA A 159 -6.66 -8.49 -22.25
C ALA A 159 -5.78 -7.30 -22.71
N ARG A 160 -4.55 -7.55 -23.17
CA ARG A 160 -3.69 -6.52 -23.79
C ARG A 160 -4.34 -5.87 -25.01
N PHE A 161 -4.95 -6.68 -25.88
CA PHE A 161 -5.64 -6.18 -27.08
C PHE A 161 -6.83 -5.29 -26.69
N MET A 162 -7.63 -5.72 -25.72
CA MET A 162 -8.74 -4.92 -25.19
C MET A 162 -8.27 -3.64 -24.51
N ALA A 163 -7.15 -3.68 -23.78
CA ALA A 163 -6.56 -2.51 -23.15
C ALA A 163 -6.14 -1.45 -24.19
N SER A 164 -5.60 -1.88 -25.33
CA SER A 164 -5.27 -0.99 -26.44
C SER A 164 -6.51 -0.33 -27.06
N ILE A 165 -7.62 -1.07 -27.18
CA ILE A 165 -8.89 -0.52 -27.69
C ILE A 165 -9.47 0.52 -26.73
N LEU A 166 -9.36 0.27 -25.42
CA LEU A 166 -9.91 1.14 -24.38
C LEU A 166 -8.99 2.31 -24.00
N GLY A 167 -7.79 2.40 -24.57
CA GLY A 167 -6.81 3.45 -24.30
C GLY A 167 -6.11 3.30 -22.94
N VAL A 168 -6.05 2.09 -22.40
CA VAL A 168 -5.55 1.79 -21.04
C VAL A 168 -4.33 0.88 -21.04
N SER A 169 -3.59 0.83 -22.16
CA SER A 169 -2.40 -0.02 -22.33
C SER A 169 -1.37 0.15 -21.21
N LEU A 170 -1.16 1.39 -20.73
CA LEU A 170 -0.23 1.67 -19.63
C LEU A 170 -0.63 0.98 -18.30
N LEU A 171 -1.93 0.94 -17.99
CA LEU A 171 -2.42 0.20 -16.83
C LEU A 171 -2.20 -1.30 -17.00
N PHE A 172 -2.49 -1.81 -18.20
CA PHE A 172 -2.33 -3.22 -18.50
C PHE A 172 -0.86 -3.67 -18.44
N GLU A 173 0.06 -2.88 -18.97
CA GLU A 173 1.51 -3.12 -18.86
C GLU A 173 1.96 -3.16 -17.40
N SER A 174 1.42 -2.27 -16.56
CA SER A 174 1.70 -2.28 -15.12
C SER A 174 1.20 -3.57 -14.45
N VAL A 175 -0.05 -3.97 -14.73
CA VAL A 175 -0.64 -5.23 -14.21
C VAL A 175 0.15 -6.44 -14.69
N GLU A 176 0.61 -6.45 -15.93
CA GLU A 176 1.44 -7.54 -16.45
C GLU A 176 2.82 -7.58 -15.80
N LYS A 177 3.45 -6.43 -15.54
CA LYS A 177 4.68 -6.37 -14.75
C LYS A 177 4.46 -6.93 -13.33
N ALA A 178 3.37 -6.54 -12.67
CA ALA A 178 2.99 -7.06 -11.36
C ALA A 178 2.84 -8.59 -11.39
N TYR A 179 2.15 -9.11 -12.41
CA TYR A 179 1.94 -10.54 -12.61
C TYR A 179 3.28 -11.27 -12.73
N ASN A 180 4.13 -10.83 -13.65
CA ASN A 180 5.44 -11.46 -13.90
C ASN A 180 6.38 -11.36 -12.69
N ALA A 181 6.27 -10.29 -11.90
CA ALA A 181 7.09 -10.07 -10.72
C ALA A 181 6.79 -11.05 -9.57
N VAL A 182 5.56 -11.59 -9.52
CA VAL A 182 5.12 -12.50 -8.45
C VAL A 182 5.24 -13.98 -8.81
N LEU A 183 5.28 -14.33 -10.10
CA LEU A 183 5.44 -15.72 -10.56
C LEU A 183 6.64 -16.49 -9.99
N PRO A 184 7.82 -15.87 -9.74
CA PRO A 184 8.96 -16.61 -9.20
C PRO A 184 8.82 -16.97 -7.71
N VAL A 185 7.89 -16.32 -6.99
CA VAL A 185 7.72 -16.49 -5.55
C VAL A 185 7.04 -17.82 -5.26
N SER A 186 7.70 -18.70 -4.50
CA SER A 186 7.11 -19.99 -4.13
C SER A 186 5.98 -19.84 -3.09
N PRO A 187 5.04 -20.81 -2.99
CA PRO A 187 4.00 -20.80 -1.97
C PRO A 187 4.55 -20.73 -0.54
N GLU A 188 5.65 -21.44 -0.28
CA GLU A 188 6.29 -21.49 1.03
C GLU A 188 6.88 -20.13 1.42
N ILE A 189 7.59 -19.48 0.48
CA ILE A 189 8.14 -18.13 0.67
C ILE A 189 7.01 -17.12 0.91
N PHE A 190 5.96 -17.19 0.09
CA PHE A 190 4.83 -16.27 0.20
C PHE A 190 4.08 -16.40 1.53
N VAL A 191 3.76 -17.63 1.94
CA VAL A 191 3.08 -17.87 3.23
C VAL A 191 3.92 -17.36 4.38
N SER A 192 5.22 -17.69 4.41
CA SER A 192 6.12 -17.24 5.46
C SER A 192 6.24 -15.70 5.49
N PHE A 193 6.31 -15.06 4.32
CA PHE A 193 6.35 -13.60 4.22
C PHE A 193 5.09 -12.95 4.80
N ILE A 194 3.92 -13.42 4.39
CA ILE A 194 2.65 -12.85 4.84
C ILE A 194 2.45 -13.04 6.34
N GLU A 195 2.78 -14.21 6.88
CA GLU A 195 2.73 -14.45 8.34
C GLU A 195 3.64 -13.49 9.10
N GLN A 196 4.84 -13.23 8.59
CA GLN A 196 5.75 -12.26 9.21
C GLN A 196 5.25 -10.81 9.10
N VAL A 197 4.66 -10.41 7.96
CA VAL A 197 4.05 -9.08 7.81
C VAL A 197 2.91 -8.91 8.81
N GLU A 198 2.00 -9.90 8.84
CA GLU A 198 0.85 -9.90 9.74
C GLU A 198 1.31 -9.79 11.20
N GLN A 199 2.23 -10.65 11.65
CA GLN A 199 2.74 -10.62 13.01
C GLN A 199 3.39 -9.27 13.35
N ARG A 200 4.36 -8.83 12.56
CA ARG A 200 5.18 -7.65 12.88
C ARG A 200 4.39 -6.35 12.83
N GLU A 201 3.50 -6.18 11.86
CA GLU A 201 2.69 -4.96 11.77
C GLU A 201 1.62 -4.92 12.86
N TRP A 202 1.01 -6.05 13.25
CA TRP A 202 0.11 -6.09 14.40
C TRP A 202 0.85 -5.80 15.71
N GLU A 203 2.05 -6.35 15.92
CA GLU A 203 2.89 -6.03 17.07
C GLU A 203 3.25 -4.54 17.10
N TYR A 204 3.60 -3.95 15.95
CA TYR A 204 3.89 -2.53 15.83
C TYR A 204 2.67 -1.66 16.15
N LEU A 205 1.48 -2.02 15.67
CA LEU A 205 0.22 -1.32 15.98
C LEU A 205 -0.10 -1.37 17.47
N ARG A 206 -0.05 -2.56 18.09
CA ARG A 206 -0.34 -2.72 19.53
C ARG A 206 0.68 -2.00 20.41
N ALA A 207 1.95 -2.02 20.03
CA ALA A 207 2.99 -1.25 20.73
C ALA A 207 2.81 0.26 20.56
N SER A 208 2.19 0.68 19.46
CA SER A 208 1.92 2.09 19.18
C SER A 208 0.70 2.62 19.92
N PHE A 209 -0.28 1.76 20.16
CA PHE A 209 -1.55 2.12 20.81
C PHE A 209 -1.86 1.08 21.90
N PRO A 210 -1.12 1.12 23.04
CA PRO A 210 -1.46 0.25 24.15
C PRO A 210 -2.87 0.57 24.62
N GLU A 211 -3.71 -0.45 24.77
CA GLU A 211 -5.02 -0.30 25.41
C GLU A 211 -4.78 0.39 26.76
N GLU A 212 -5.46 1.51 27.02
CA GLU A 212 -5.53 2.06 28.36
C GLU A 212 -6.10 0.94 29.23
N THR A 213 -5.25 0.29 30.03
CA THR A 213 -5.71 -0.56 31.11
C THR A 213 -6.55 0.35 32.00
N SER A 214 -7.86 0.23 31.86
CA SER A 214 -8.82 0.77 32.78
C SER A 214 -8.52 0.14 34.13
N THR A 215 -7.68 0.80 34.93
CA THR A 215 -7.68 0.65 36.37
C THR A 215 -9.03 1.16 36.84
N THR A 216 -10.04 0.31 36.75
CA THR A 216 -11.15 0.33 37.69
C THR A 216 -10.55 0.00 39.04
N GLU A 217 -10.02 1.03 39.69
CA GLU A 217 -9.93 1.07 41.14
C GLU A 217 -11.37 0.97 41.64
N SER A 218 -11.77 -0.27 41.93
CA SER A 218 -12.89 -0.57 42.80
C SER A 218 -12.51 -0.08 44.21
N GLU A 219 -12.68 1.22 44.45
CA GLU A 219 -12.73 1.75 45.82
C GLU A 219 -14.10 1.41 46.44
N TRP A 220 -14.04 0.41 47.33
CA TRP A 220 -14.85 0.12 48.53
C TRP A 220 -16.36 0.46 48.55
#